data_AF-A0A7F8RGI0-F1
#
_entry.id   AF-A0A7F8RGI0-F1
#
_cell.length_a   1.000
_cell.length_b   1.000
_cell.length_c   1.000
_cell.angle_alpha   90.00
_cell.angle_beta   90.00
_cell.angle_gamma   90.00
#
_symmetry.space_group_name_H-M   'P 1'
#
loop_
_entity.id
_entity.type
_entity.pdbx_description
1 polymer ?
#
loop_
_entity_poly.entity_id
_entity_poly.type
_entity_poly.pdbx_seq_one_letter_code
_entity_poly.pdbx_strand_id
1 'polypeptide(L)'
;MPVFHPRFKREFTQEPAKNRPGPQTRSDLLLSGRDWNTLIVGKLSPWIRPDSKVEKIRRNSEAAMLQELNFGAYLGLPAFLLPLNQEDNTNLARVLTNHIHTGHHSSMFWMRVPLVAPEDLRDDIIENAPSTHTEEYSGEEKTWMWWHNFRTLCDYSKRIAVALEIGADLPSNHVIDRWLGEPIKAAILPTSIFLTNKKGFPVLSKMHQRLIFRLLKLEVQFIITGTNHHSEKEFCSYLQYLEYLSQNRPPPNAYELFAKGYEDYLQSPLQPLMDNLESQTYEVFEKDPIKYSQYQQAIYKCLLDRVPDEEKDTNVQVLMVLGAGRGPLVNASLRAAKQADRRIKLYAVEKNPNAVVTLENWQFEEWGSQVTVVSSDMREWVAPEKADIIVSELLGSFADNELSPECLDGAQHFLKGASRLACTE
;
A
#
# COMPACT_ATOMS: atom_id res chain seq x y z
N MET A 1 -21.37 12.64 12.02
CA MET A 1 -22.32 13.71 12.39
C MET A 1 -21.82 14.50 13.60
N PRO A 2 -22.33 15.73 13.85
CA PRO A 2 -21.98 16.49 15.06
C PRO A 2 -22.43 15.77 16.33
N VAL A 3 -21.53 15.64 17.30
CA VAL A 3 -21.82 15.06 18.64
C VAL A 3 -22.40 16.09 19.61
N PHE A 4 -22.20 17.38 19.32
CA PHE A 4 -22.89 18.52 19.93
C PHE A 4 -23.58 19.31 18.81
N HIS A 5 -24.64 20.05 19.14
CA HIS A 5 -25.33 20.84 18.12
C HIS A 5 -24.37 21.90 17.53
N PRO A 6 -24.18 21.96 16.20
CA PRO A 6 -23.07 22.71 15.58
C PRO A 6 -23.20 24.24 15.72
N ARG A 7 -24.39 24.76 16.06
CA ARG A 7 -24.60 26.19 16.37
C ARG A 7 -24.62 26.50 17.87
N PHE A 8 -24.55 25.48 18.73
CA PHE A 8 -24.61 25.66 20.18
C PHE A 8 -23.23 26.04 20.72
N LYS A 9 -22.91 27.33 20.64
CA LYS A 9 -21.67 27.90 21.19
C LYS A 9 -21.71 27.86 22.72
N ARG A 10 -20.60 27.42 23.32
CA ARG A 10 -20.44 27.19 24.76
C ARG A 10 -19.37 28.14 25.32
N GLU A 11 -19.61 28.68 26.50
CA GLU A 11 -18.70 29.55 27.26
C GLU A 11 -18.19 28.77 28.46
N PHE A 12 -16.90 28.86 28.77
CA PHE A 12 -16.26 28.11 29.85
C PHE A 12 -15.59 29.03 30.89
N THR A 13 -15.53 30.34 30.62
CA THR A 13 -14.80 31.30 31.45
C THR A 13 -15.71 32.39 32.04
N GLN A 14 -16.60 32.97 31.24
CA GLN A 14 -17.38 34.16 31.64
C GLN A 14 -18.80 33.83 32.12
N GLU A 15 -19.23 34.52 33.17
CA GLU A 15 -20.62 34.50 33.65
C GLU A 15 -21.51 35.48 32.85
N PRO A 16 -22.83 35.22 32.75
CA PRO A 16 -23.54 34.07 33.31
C PRO A 16 -23.49 32.82 32.42
N ALA A 17 -23.00 32.95 31.19
CA ALA A 17 -23.14 31.93 30.15
C ALA A 17 -22.40 30.62 30.46
N LYS A 18 -21.29 30.64 31.21
CA LYS A 18 -20.60 29.42 31.66
C LYS A 18 -21.47 28.51 32.54
N ASN A 19 -22.46 29.09 33.23
CA ASN A 19 -23.36 28.39 34.14
C ASN A 19 -24.69 28.01 33.46
N ARG A 20 -24.73 27.92 32.12
CA ARG A 20 -25.95 27.58 31.37
C ARG A 20 -26.50 26.22 31.85
N PRO A 21 -27.76 26.15 32.32
CA PRO A 21 -28.34 24.92 32.82
C PRO A 21 -28.72 23.95 31.71
N GLY A 22 -28.99 22.70 32.09
CA GLY A 22 -29.47 21.64 31.20
C GLY A 22 -28.36 20.77 30.61
N PRO A 23 -28.74 19.68 29.91
CA PRO A 23 -27.78 18.80 29.27
C PRO A 23 -27.05 19.52 28.14
N GLN A 24 -25.73 19.36 28.08
CA GLN A 24 -24.90 20.04 27.08
C GLN A 24 -25.08 19.46 25.66
N THR A 25 -25.51 18.20 25.56
CA THR A 25 -25.84 17.52 24.31
C THR A 25 -26.83 16.37 24.55
N ARG A 26 -27.16 15.62 23.49
CA ARG A 26 -28.01 14.42 23.51
C ARG A 26 -27.37 13.28 24.31
N SER A 27 -28.19 12.39 24.87
CA SER A 27 -27.70 11.21 25.59
C SER A 27 -27.13 10.15 24.63
N ASP A 28 -26.12 9.46 25.12
CA ASP A 28 -25.54 8.22 24.60
C ASP A 28 -26.56 7.08 24.47
N LEU A 29 -27.55 7.00 25.37
CA LEU A 29 -28.60 5.97 25.40
C LEU A 29 -29.54 5.98 24.18
N LEU A 30 -29.40 6.97 23.28
CA LEU A 30 -30.18 7.03 22.05
C LEU A 30 -29.78 5.94 21.03
N LEU A 31 -28.59 5.36 21.16
CA LEU A 31 -28.10 4.28 20.30
C LEU A 31 -27.44 3.19 21.14
N SER A 32 -27.34 1.99 20.58
CA SER A 32 -26.56 0.93 21.22
C SER A 32 -25.06 1.24 21.16
N GLY A 33 -24.28 0.67 22.07
CA GLY A 33 -22.81 0.81 22.03
C GLY A 33 -22.21 0.29 20.71
N ARG A 34 -22.81 -0.75 20.11
CA ARG A 34 -22.39 -1.26 18.80
C ARG A 34 -22.59 -0.22 17.71
N ASP A 35 -23.74 0.46 17.67
CA ASP A 35 -24.04 1.45 16.64
C ASP A 35 -23.09 2.66 16.74
N TRP A 36 -22.78 3.11 17.96
CA TRP A 36 -21.76 4.15 18.16
C TRP A 36 -20.39 3.70 17.64
N ASN A 37 -19.98 2.47 17.95
CA ASN A 37 -18.67 1.93 17.58
C ASN A 37 -18.51 1.66 16.07
N THR A 38 -19.60 1.46 15.31
CA THR A 38 -19.48 1.05 13.89
C THR A 38 -20.14 1.99 12.88
N LEU A 39 -21.11 2.81 13.28
CA LEU A 39 -21.92 3.59 12.31
C LEU A 39 -21.68 5.10 12.39
N ILE A 40 -21.07 5.60 13.46
CA ILE A 40 -21.01 7.05 13.72
C ILE A 40 -19.58 7.59 13.70
N VAL A 41 -19.28 8.44 12.71
CA VAL A 41 -18.07 9.28 12.72
C VAL A 41 -18.38 10.63 13.36
N GLY A 42 -17.67 11.02 14.42
CA GLY A 42 -17.84 12.31 15.10
C GLY A 42 -17.39 13.49 14.23
N LYS A 43 -17.91 14.69 14.48
CA LYS A 43 -17.48 15.94 13.81
C LYS A 43 -17.27 17.04 14.83
N LEU A 44 -16.13 17.73 14.75
CA LEU A 44 -15.87 18.93 15.54
C LEU A 44 -16.86 20.04 15.18
N SER A 45 -17.40 20.73 16.18
CA SER A 45 -18.27 21.88 15.95
C SER A 45 -17.54 22.99 15.17
N PRO A 46 -18.17 23.61 14.16
CA PRO A 46 -17.50 24.54 13.24
C PRO A 46 -17.05 25.86 13.91
N TRP A 47 -17.63 26.23 15.05
CA TRP A 47 -17.26 27.45 15.78
C TRP A 47 -15.98 27.29 16.61
N ILE A 48 -15.47 26.06 16.78
CA ILE A 48 -14.26 25.75 17.54
C ILE A 48 -13.04 26.14 16.70
N ARG A 49 -12.33 27.19 17.13
CA ARG A 49 -11.17 27.79 16.44
C ARG A 49 -9.99 27.96 17.42
N PRO A 50 -9.24 26.87 17.71
CA PRO A 50 -8.13 26.90 18.67
C PRO A 50 -7.02 27.87 18.27
N ASP A 51 -6.85 28.13 16.98
CA ASP A 51 -5.83 29.04 16.44
C ASP A 51 -6.34 30.48 16.26
N SER A 52 -7.48 30.83 16.87
CA SER A 52 -8.01 32.19 16.82
C SER A 52 -7.03 33.19 17.43
N LYS A 53 -6.88 34.34 16.76
CA LYS A 53 -6.11 35.48 17.25
C LYS A 53 -6.75 36.11 18.50
N VAL A 54 -8.06 35.94 18.70
CA VAL A 54 -8.78 36.42 19.88
C VAL A 54 -8.63 35.41 21.02
N GLU A 55 -7.92 35.79 22.09
CA GLU A 55 -7.61 34.90 23.22
C GLU A 55 -8.85 34.23 23.83
N LYS A 56 -9.94 34.98 24.03
CA LYS A 56 -11.19 34.43 24.58
C LYS A 56 -11.79 33.34 23.69
N ILE A 57 -11.71 33.49 22.37
CA ILE A 57 -12.19 32.49 21.42
C ILE A 57 -11.27 31.26 21.47
N ARG A 58 -9.95 31.48 21.49
CA ARG A 58 -8.94 30.43 21.59
C ARG A 58 -9.14 29.57 22.84
N ARG A 59 -9.17 30.17 24.04
CA ARG A 59 -9.37 29.43 25.31
C ARG A 59 -10.69 28.66 25.36
N ASN A 60 -11.79 29.27 24.94
CA ASN A 60 -13.08 28.58 24.86
C ASN A 60 -13.07 27.45 23.82
N SER A 61 -12.35 27.60 22.71
CA SER A 61 -12.22 26.58 21.68
C SER A 61 -11.37 25.39 22.15
N GLU A 62 -10.30 25.63 22.90
CA GLU A 62 -9.50 24.55 23.51
C GLU A 62 -10.35 23.70 24.46
N ALA A 63 -11.11 24.34 25.36
CA ALA A 63 -12.01 23.65 26.28
C ALA A 63 -13.12 22.88 25.54
N ALA A 64 -13.75 23.51 24.54
CA ALA A 64 -14.79 22.88 23.72
C ALA A 64 -14.26 21.69 22.91
N MET A 65 -13.06 21.81 22.35
CA MET A 65 -12.41 20.75 21.59
C MET A 65 -12.13 19.54 22.47
N LEU A 66 -11.51 19.74 23.64
CA LEU A 66 -11.29 18.67 24.61
C LEU A 66 -12.61 18.02 25.05
N GLN A 67 -13.64 18.82 25.31
CA GLN A 67 -14.96 18.29 25.65
C GLN A 67 -15.55 17.40 24.55
N GLU A 68 -15.51 17.83 23.29
CA GLU A 68 -16.06 17.06 22.18
C GLU A 68 -15.25 15.78 21.89
N LEU A 69 -13.93 15.87 21.98
CA LEU A 69 -13.03 14.71 21.80
C LEU A 69 -13.21 13.69 22.93
N ASN A 70 -13.26 14.14 24.19
CA ASN A 70 -13.51 13.26 25.34
C ASN A 70 -14.89 12.60 25.26
N PHE A 71 -15.91 13.31 24.78
CA PHE A 71 -17.23 12.72 24.56
C PHE A 71 -17.23 11.72 23.41
N GLY A 72 -16.48 11.98 22.33
CA GLY A 72 -16.28 10.99 21.26
C GLY A 72 -15.59 9.72 21.75
N ALA A 73 -14.59 9.85 22.63
CA ALA A 73 -13.95 8.72 23.28
C ALA A 73 -14.91 7.96 24.23
N TYR A 74 -15.71 8.68 25.02
CA TYR A 74 -16.74 8.09 25.89
C TYR A 74 -17.77 7.27 25.10
N LEU A 75 -18.21 7.76 23.94
CA LEU A 75 -19.14 7.06 23.05
C LEU A 75 -18.50 5.86 22.32
N GLY A 76 -17.17 5.72 22.33
CA GLY A 76 -16.48 4.65 21.60
C GLY A 76 -16.42 4.87 20.08
N LEU A 77 -16.47 6.12 19.60
CA LEU A 77 -16.55 6.39 18.15
C LEU A 77 -15.31 5.84 17.39
N PRO A 78 -15.50 5.18 16.24
CA PRO A 78 -14.39 4.63 15.45
C PRO A 78 -13.50 5.73 14.86
N ALA A 79 -14.08 6.87 14.50
CA ALA A 79 -13.35 8.02 13.98
C ALA A 79 -14.00 9.36 14.36
N PHE A 80 -13.19 10.43 14.34
CA PHE A 80 -13.61 11.80 14.58
C PHE A 80 -12.99 12.75 13.55
N LEU A 81 -13.82 13.57 12.89
CA LEU A 81 -13.40 14.52 11.86
C LEU A 81 -13.03 15.88 12.44
N LEU A 82 -11.85 16.37 12.09
CA LEU A 82 -11.34 17.72 12.42
C LEU A 82 -10.90 18.45 11.14
N PRO A 83 -11.20 19.74 10.97
CA PRO A 83 -10.85 20.47 9.75
C PRO A 83 -9.41 21.01 9.77
N LEU A 84 -8.72 20.91 8.64
CA LEU A 84 -7.57 21.73 8.27
C LEU A 84 -8.00 22.64 7.12
N ASN A 85 -8.35 23.88 7.45
CA ASN A 85 -8.98 24.83 6.54
C ASN A 85 -8.31 26.22 6.53
N GLN A 86 -7.11 26.29 7.11
CA GLN A 86 -6.24 27.44 7.17
C GLN A 86 -4.80 26.92 7.37
N GLU A 87 -3.80 27.78 7.22
CA GLU A 87 -2.40 27.39 7.35
C GLU A 87 -1.99 27.06 8.79
N ASP A 88 -2.24 27.99 9.72
CA ASP A 88 -1.88 27.83 11.14
C ASP A 88 -2.93 26.98 11.87
N ASN A 89 -2.54 25.74 12.22
CA ASN A 89 -3.31 24.80 13.05
C ASN A 89 -2.48 24.32 14.25
N THR A 90 -1.55 25.14 14.72
CA THR A 90 -0.55 24.76 15.72
C THR A 90 -1.19 24.38 17.06
N ASN A 91 -2.15 25.18 17.52
CA ASN A 91 -2.85 24.94 18.77
C ASN A 91 -3.90 23.82 18.62
N LEU A 92 -4.53 23.68 17.45
CA LEU A 92 -5.34 22.50 17.13
C LEU A 92 -4.51 21.21 17.28
N ALA A 93 -3.31 21.18 16.71
CA ALA A 93 -2.37 20.05 16.82
C ALA A 93 -2.01 19.79 18.28
N ARG A 94 -1.60 20.82 19.04
CA ARG A 94 -1.24 20.69 20.46
C ARG A 94 -2.38 20.08 21.29
N VAL A 95 -3.62 20.57 21.13
CA VAL A 95 -4.77 20.05 21.88
C VAL A 95 -5.08 18.61 21.50
N LEU A 96 -5.02 18.28 20.20
CA LEU A 96 -5.25 16.92 19.73
C LEU A 96 -4.16 15.96 20.25
N THR A 97 -2.89 16.33 20.15
CA THR A 97 -1.77 15.56 20.68
C THR A 97 -1.93 15.32 22.18
N ASN A 98 -2.28 16.35 22.95
CA ASN A 98 -2.55 16.18 24.38
C ASN A 98 -3.69 15.18 24.65
N HIS A 99 -4.78 15.26 23.89
CA HIS A 99 -5.88 14.30 24.00
C HIS A 99 -5.46 12.87 23.63
N ILE A 100 -4.69 12.68 22.55
CA ILE A 100 -4.14 11.38 22.13
C ILE A 100 -3.31 10.72 23.25
N HIS A 101 -2.54 11.52 23.99
CA HIS A 101 -1.73 11.03 25.12
C HIS A 101 -2.53 10.87 26.41
N THR A 102 -3.73 11.45 26.51
CA THR A 102 -4.57 11.42 27.71
C THR A 102 -5.64 10.35 27.58
N GLY A 103 -5.24 9.08 27.77
CA GLY A 103 -6.13 7.92 27.88
C GLY A 103 -5.89 6.82 26.83
N HIS A 104 -6.38 5.61 27.12
CA HIS A 104 -6.30 4.48 26.22
C HIS A 104 -7.59 4.37 25.39
N HIS A 105 -7.61 4.95 24.19
CA HIS A 105 -8.69 4.75 23.23
C HIS A 105 -8.14 4.54 21.82
N SER A 106 -8.88 3.79 21.01
CA SER A 106 -8.47 3.35 19.66
C SER A 106 -9.00 4.22 18.53
N SER A 107 -9.71 5.31 18.86
CA SER A 107 -10.36 6.18 17.86
C SER A 107 -9.35 6.80 16.90
N MET A 108 -9.73 6.88 15.62
CA MET A 108 -8.99 7.55 14.56
C MET A 108 -9.40 9.03 14.44
N PHE A 109 -8.46 9.89 14.06
CA PHE A 109 -8.70 11.30 13.79
C PHE A 109 -8.51 11.57 12.32
N TRP A 110 -9.60 11.91 11.65
CA TRP A 110 -9.61 12.20 10.22
C TRP A 110 -9.50 13.71 10.01
N MET A 111 -8.38 14.13 9.46
CA MET A 111 -8.13 15.51 9.11
C MET A 111 -8.80 15.81 7.78
N ARG A 112 -9.91 16.55 7.83
CA ARG A 112 -10.63 17.03 6.64
C ARG A 112 -9.83 18.17 6.03
N VAL A 113 -9.20 17.90 4.90
CA VAL A 113 -8.35 18.83 4.16
C VAL A 113 -8.73 18.76 2.67
N PRO A 114 -8.95 19.89 2.00
CA PRO A 114 -9.34 19.88 0.59
C PRO A 114 -8.12 19.76 -0.32
N LEU A 115 -8.32 19.21 -1.53
CA LEU A 115 -7.30 19.24 -2.59
C LEU A 115 -6.88 20.68 -2.92
N VAL A 116 -7.86 21.57 -3.06
CA VAL A 116 -7.64 23.00 -3.37
C VAL A 116 -8.27 23.84 -2.28
N ALA A 117 -7.57 24.86 -1.80
CA ALA A 117 -8.08 25.70 -0.71
C ALA A 117 -9.32 26.49 -1.18
N PRO A 118 -10.28 26.78 -0.28
CA PRO A 118 -11.47 27.57 -0.65
C PRO A 118 -11.15 28.96 -1.22
N GLU A 119 -10.06 29.59 -0.78
CA GLU A 119 -9.60 30.89 -1.29
C GLU A 119 -9.18 30.82 -2.76
N ASP A 120 -8.65 29.68 -3.20
CA ASP A 120 -8.16 29.48 -4.58
C ASP A 120 -9.27 29.00 -5.53
N LEU A 121 -10.44 28.62 -4.98
CA LEU A 121 -11.61 28.14 -5.72
C LEU A 121 -12.75 29.18 -5.73
N ARG A 122 -12.55 30.37 -5.18
CA ARG A 122 -13.60 31.39 -5.12
C ARG A 122 -13.93 31.92 -6.52
N ASP A 123 -15.20 32.24 -6.74
CA ASP A 123 -15.62 32.94 -7.95
C ASP A 123 -14.89 34.29 -8.07
N ASP A 124 -14.40 34.61 -9.26
CA ASP A 124 -13.69 35.87 -9.54
C ASP A 124 -14.69 37.02 -9.75
N ILE A 125 -15.42 37.35 -8.68
CA ILE A 125 -16.50 38.35 -8.67
C ILE A 125 -16.19 39.56 -7.79
N ILE A 126 -15.01 39.61 -7.16
CA ILE A 126 -14.61 40.68 -6.24
C ILE A 126 -13.69 41.66 -6.99
N GLU A 127 -14.26 42.79 -7.45
CA GLU A 127 -13.59 43.77 -8.32
C GLU A 127 -12.22 44.24 -7.79
N ASN A 128 -12.10 44.47 -6.48
CA ASN A 128 -10.89 44.99 -5.84
C ASN A 128 -9.95 43.90 -5.29
N ALA A 129 -10.25 42.63 -5.54
CA ALA A 129 -9.43 41.49 -5.14
C ALA A 129 -9.54 40.38 -6.22
N PRO A 130 -8.97 40.61 -7.43
CA PRO A 130 -9.04 39.62 -8.50
C PRO A 130 -8.36 38.32 -8.08
N SER A 131 -8.86 37.20 -8.58
CA SER A 131 -8.19 35.90 -8.41
C SER A 131 -6.83 35.90 -9.13
N THR A 132 -5.84 35.23 -8.54
CA THR A 132 -4.52 35.11 -9.16
C THR A 132 -4.61 34.17 -10.37
N HIS A 133 -4.39 34.71 -11.57
CA HIS A 133 -4.40 33.94 -12.84
C HIS A 133 -3.00 33.45 -13.26
N THR A 134 -1.98 33.71 -12.45
CA THR A 134 -0.61 33.22 -12.69
C THR A 134 -0.41 31.84 -12.05
N GLU A 135 0.22 30.93 -12.80
CA GLU A 135 0.58 29.59 -12.33
C GLU A 135 1.60 29.68 -11.20
N GLU A 136 1.15 29.44 -9.97
CA GLU A 136 1.99 29.42 -8.76
C GLU A 136 2.20 27.97 -8.33
N TYR A 137 3.19 27.30 -8.93
CA TYR A 137 3.47 25.88 -8.70
C TYR A 137 3.51 25.48 -7.21
N SER A 138 4.22 26.23 -6.36
CA SER A 138 4.25 25.97 -4.91
C SER A 138 3.00 26.44 -4.16
N GLY A 139 2.28 27.42 -4.72
CA GLY A 139 1.05 27.96 -4.15
C GLY A 139 -0.08 26.93 -4.24
N GLU A 140 -0.19 26.21 -5.36
CA GLU A 140 -1.24 25.21 -5.59
C GLU A 140 -1.16 24.01 -4.63
N GLU A 141 0.03 23.72 -4.05
CA GLU A 141 0.26 22.63 -3.11
C GLU A 141 0.03 23.02 -1.62
N LYS A 142 -0.46 24.23 -1.33
CA LYS A 142 -0.53 24.76 0.05
C LYS A 142 -1.31 23.87 1.03
N THR A 143 -2.36 23.21 0.58
CA THR A 143 -3.22 22.34 1.42
C THR A 143 -2.48 21.08 1.87
N TRP A 144 -1.57 20.55 1.04
CA TRP A 144 -0.69 19.47 1.43
C TRP A 144 0.29 19.94 2.52
N MET A 145 0.79 21.17 2.43
CA MET A 145 1.67 21.74 3.46
C MET A 145 0.94 21.91 4.80
N TRP A 146 -0.34 22.29 4.79
CA TRP A 146 -1.16 22.33 6.01
C TRP A 146 -1.21 20.95 6.69
N TRP A 147 -1.44 19.90 5.90
CA TRP A 147 -1.43 18.52 6.38
C TRP A 147 -0.05 18.08 6.88
N HIS A 148 1.02 18.35 6.12
CA HIS A 148 2.39 17.99 6.48
C HIS A 148 2.84 18.64 7.80
N ASN A 149 2.62 19.94 7.95
CA ASN A 149 2.95 20.65 9.19
C ASN A 149 2.15 20.10 10.37
N PHE A 150 0.84 19.87 10.19
CA PHE A 150 -0.03 19.35 11.23
C PHE A 150 0.41 17.96 11.72
N ARG A 151 0.65 17.01 10.81
CA ARG A 151 1.07 15.65 11.19
C ARG A 151 2.47 15.64 11.82
N THR A 152 3.34 16.55 11.40
CA THR A 152 4.70 16.71 11.97
C THR A 152 4.62 17.23 13.41
N LEU A 153 3.78 18.23 13.69
CA LEU A 153 3.51 18.70 15.05
C LEU A 153 2.88 17.63 15.95
N CYS A 154 2.20 16.65 15.35
CA CYS A 154 1.62 15.51 16.06
C CYS A 154 2.51 14.25 16.03
N ASP A 155 3.79 14.42 15.67
CA ASP A 155 4.82 13.37 15.65
C ASP A 155 4.40 12.09 14.93
N TYR A 156 3.81 12.25 13.73
CA TYR A 156 3.40 11.16 12.84
C TYR A 156 2.54 10.08 13.53
N SER A 157 1.70 10.49 14.49
CA SER A 157 0.79 9.57 15.18
C SER A 157 -0.04 8.76 14.20
N LYS A 158 0.07 7.43 14.28
CA LYS A 158 -0.69 6.46 13.45
C LYS A 158 -2.21 6.57 13.58
N ARG A 159 -2.70 7.33 14.57
CA ARG A 159 -4.12 7.60 14.80
C ARG A 159 -4.64 8.79 14.00
N ILE A 160 -3.76 9.56 13.36
CA ILE A 160 -4.12 10.74 12.56
C ILE A 160 -3.99 10.36 11.09
N ALA A 161 -5.08 10.55 10.35
CA ALA A 161 -5.19 10.19 8.94
C ALA A 161 -5.87 11.30 8.13
N VAL A 162 -5.83 11.19 6.81
CA VAL A 162 -6.41 12.17 5.88
C VAL A 162 -7.85 11.79 5.50
N ALA A 163 -8.74 12.77 5.56
CA ALA A 163 -10.03 12.76 4.86
C ALA A 163 -9.99 13.82 3.75
N LEU A 164 -9.61 13.39 2.55
CA LEU A 164 -9.32 14.29 1.43
C LEU A 164 -10.62 14.78 0.78
N GLU A 165 -10.84 16.08 0.74
CA GLU A 165 -12.03 16.68 0.14
C GLU A 165 -11.79 17.09 -1.32
N ILE A 166 -12.65 16.62 -2.21
CA ILE A 166 -12.52 16.79 -3.66
C ILE A 166 -13.46 17.90 -4.12
N GLY A 167 -12.92 18.88 -4.84
CA GLY A 167 -13.65 20.02 -5.41
C GLY A 167 -14.33 19.71 -6.74
N ALA A 168 -15.08 20.67 -7.28
CA ALA A 168 -15.76 20.54 -8.57
C ALA A 168 -14.76 20.53 -9.75
N ASP A 169 -13.68 21.28 -9.62
CA ASP A 169 -12.57 21.33 -10.55
C ASP A 169 -11.33 20.74 -9.89
N LEU A 170 -10.71 19.77 -10.56
CA LEU A 170 -9.50 19.13 -10.04
C LEU A 170 -8.27 20.01 -10.34
N PRO A 171 -7.30 20.07 -9.42
CA PRO A 171 -6.05 20.77 -9.67
C PRO A 171 -5.18 20.00 -10.67
N SER A 172 -4.06 20.61 -11.03
CA SER A 172 -2.98 19.98 -11.79
C SER A 172 -2.55 18.63 -11.20
N ASN A 173 -2.06 17.71 -12.04
CA ASN A 173 -1.66 16.37 -11.60
C ASN A 173 -0.60 16.38 -10.50
N HIS A 174 0.33 17.34 -10.53
CA HIS A 174 1.38 17.44 -9.52
C HIS A 174 0.79 17.63 -8.11
N VAL A 175 -0.23 18.47 -7.94
CA VAL A 175 -0.94 18.67 -6.67
C VAL A 175 -1.62 17.38 -6.20
N ILE A 176 -2.24 16.64 -7.12
CA ILE A 176 -2.85 15.34 -6.80
C ILE A 176 -1.76 14.34 -6.36
N ASP A 177 -0.63 14.32 -7.05
CA ASP A 177 0.47 13.40 -6.79
C ASP A 177 1.23 13.71 -5.49
N ARG A 178 1.14 14.93 -4.95
CA ARG A 178 1.64 15.24 -3.59
C ARG A 178 0.99 14.39 -2.51
N TRP A 179 -0.21 13.87 -2.75
CA TRP A 179 -0.91 13.01 -1.81
C TRP A 179 -0.54 11.51 -1.93
N LEU A 180 0.37 11.14 -2.84
CA LEU A 180 0.91 9.78 -2.90
C LEU A 180 1.73 9.46 -1.64
N GLY A 181 1.52 8.28 -1.06
CA GLY A 181 2.16 7.86 0.19
C GLY A 181 1.55 8.44 1.47
N GLU A 182 0.52 9.29 1.36
CA GLU A 182 -0.17 9.84 2.53
C GLU A 182 -1.23 8.88 3.09
N PRO A 183 -1.50 8.88 4.41
CA PRO A 183 -2.43 7.96 5.06
C PRO A 183 -3.90 8.38 4.82
N ILE A 184 -4.36 8.32 3.57
CA ILE A 184 -5.75 8.63 3.20
C ILE A 184 -6.65 7.49 3.67
N LYS A 185 -7.59 7.81 4.57
CA LYS A 185 -8.61 6.86 5.04
C LYS A 185 -10.00 7.16 4.50
N ALA A 186 -10.25 8.40 4.10
CA ALA A 186 -11.51 8.78 3.50
C ALA A 186 -11.34 9.77 2.34
N ALA A 187 -12.26 9.71 1.39
CA ALA A 187 -12.41 10.69 0.31
C ALA A 187 -13.81 11.32 0.38
N ILE A 188 -13.88 12.63 0.56
CA ILE A 188 -15.12 13.40 0.69
C ILE A 188 -15.52 13.93 -0.68
N LEU A 189 -16.71 13.56 -1.13
CA LEU A 189 -17.31 13.94 -2.41
C LEU A 189 -18.56 14.81 -2.16
N PRO A 190 -18.48 16.13 -2.35
CA PRO A 190 -19.65 16.99 -2.35
C PRO A 190 -20.61 16.60 -3.48
N THR A 191 -21.91 16.60 -3.23
CA THR A 191 -22.93 16.33 -4.26
C THR A 191 -22.88 17.32 -5.43
N SER A 192 -22.32 18.51 -5.21
CA SER A 192 -22.14 19.55 -6.22
C SER A 192 -21.09 19.23 -7.29
N ILE A 193 -20.20 18.25 -7.07
CA ILE A 193 -19.18 17.88 -8.07
C ILE A 193 -19.72 16.89 -9.12
N PHE A 194 -20.90 16.32 -8.88
CA PHE A 194 -21.53 15.36 -9.78
C PHE A 194 -22.24 16.10 -10.91
N LEU A 195 -21.92 15.71 -12.14
CA LEU A 195 -22.58 16.13 -13.36
C LEU A 195 -23.87 15.33 -13.59
N THR A 196 -24.75 15.86 -14.43
CA THR A 196 -26.00 15.18 -14.80
C THR A 196 -25.87 14.50 -16.16
N ASN A 197 -26.17 13.20 -16.25
CA ASN A 197 -26.21 12.51 -17.54
C ASN A 197 -27.53 12.75 -18.31
N LYS A 198 -27.63 12.26 -19.55
CA LYS A 198 -28.86 12.38 -20.39
C LYS A 198 -30.14 11.81 -19.75
N LYS A 199 -30.02 10.90 -18.76
CA LYS A 199 -31.13 10.27 -18.03
C LYS A 199 -31.44 10.96 -16.69
N GLY A 200 -30.76 12.07 -16.38
CA GLY A 200 -30.94 12.82 -15.14
C GLY A 200 -30.23 12.24 -13.91
N PHE A 201 -29.35 11.24 -14.06
CA PHE A 201 -28.63 10.63 -12.94
C PHE A 201 -27.26 11.28 -12.71
N PRO A 202 -26.79 11.34 -11.44
CA PRO A 202 -25.47 11.88 -11.12
C PRO A 202 -24.35 10.99 -11.68
N VAL A 203 -23.37 11.62 -12.33
CA VAL A 203 -22.16 11.00 -12.87
C VAL A 203 -20.96 11.92 -12.65
N LEU A 204 -19.74 11.39 -12.67
CA LEU A 204 -18.52 12.18 -12.53
C LEU A 204 -17.85 12.42 -13.89
N SER A 205 -17.08 13.50 -14.01
CA SER A 205 -16.24 13.73 -15.19
C SER A 205 -15.17 12.65 -15.34
N LYS A 206 -14.57 12.50 -16.53
CA LYS A 206 -13.52 11.49 -16.75
C LYS A 206 -12.28 11.69 -15.86
N MET A 207 -11.93 12.93 -15.55
CA MET A 207 -10.81 13.24 -14.66
C MET A 207 -11.12 12.81 -13.22
N HIS A 208 -12.34 13.08 -12.73
CA HIS A 208 -12.80 12.58 -11.44
C HIS A 208 -12.83 11.05 -11.39
N GLN A 209 -13.35 10.38 -12.43
CA GLN A 209 -13.32 8.91 -12.50
C GLN A 209 -11.90 8.36 -12.35
N ARG A 210 -10.90 8.98 -13.01
CA ARG A 210 -9.49 8.58 -12.88
C ARG A 210 -8.97 8.69 -11.44
N LEU A 211 -9.32 9.78 -10.73
CA LEU A 211 -8.97 9.95 -9.32
C LEU A 211 -9.68 8.91 -8.43
N ILE A 212 -10.97 8.65 -8.66
CA ILE A 212 -11.73 7.62 -7.93
C ILE A 212 -11.09 6.24 -8.08
N PHE A 213 -10.63 5.87 -9.29
CA PHE A 213 -9.93 4.59 -9.48
C PHE A 213 -8.60 4.50 -8.71
N ARG A 214 -7.84 5.61 -8.59
CA ARG A 214 -6.65 5.65 -7.73
C ARG A 214 -7.01 5.44 -6.26
N LEU A 215 -8.06 6.12 -5.79
CA LEU A 215 -8.53 6.01 -4.40
C LEU A 215 -9.13 4.63 -4.08
N LEU A 216 -9.76 3.96 -5.05
CA LEU A 216 -10.23 2.58 -4.91
C LEU A 216 -9.09 1.57 -4.75
N LYS A 217 -7.88 1.85 -5.27
CA LYS A 217 -6.69 1.03 -5.02
C LYS A 217 -6.15 1.19 -3.59
N LEU A 218 -6.40 2.34 -2.96
CA LEU A 218 -6.04 2.62 -1.56
C LEU A 218 -7.12 2.17 -0.55
N GLU A 219 -8.20 1.55 -1.03
CA GLU A 219 -9.31 1.06 -0.20
C GLU A 219 -9.90 2.12 0.75
N VAL A 220 -9.96 3.38 0.30
CA VAL A 220 -10.51 4.48 1.11
C VAL A 220 -12.03 4.38 1.28
N GLN A 221 -12.54 4.96 2.37
CA GLN A 221 -13.98 5.13 2.56
C GLN A 221 -14.49 6.40 1.87
N PHE A 222 -15.50 6.28 1.01
CA PHE A 222 -16.13 7.44 0.38
C PHE A 222 -17.19 8.08 1.30
N ILE A 223 -17.15 9.41 1.42
CA ILE A 223 -18.10 10.20 2.19
C ILE A 223 -18.84 11.15 1.24
N ILE A 224 -20.14 10.97 1.05
CA ILE A 224 -20.97 11.93 0.31
C ILE A 224 -21.36 13.08 1.25
N THR A 225 -21.21 14.33 0.80
CA THR A 225 -21.59 15.51 1.58
C THR A 225 -22.40 16.52 0.76
N GLY A 226 -23.21 17.36 1.41
CA GLY A 226 -24.08 18.33 0.73
C GLY A 226 -25.54 17.88 0.63
N THR A 227 -26.37 18.73 0.03
CA THR A 227 -27.79 18.46 -0.20
C THR A 227 -27.99 17.65 -1.49
N ASN A 228 -29.19 17.11 -1.71
CA ASN A 228 -29.50 16.49 -2.99
C ASN A 228 -29.65 17.57 -4.08
N HIS A 229 -28.70 17.64 -5.03
CA HIS A 229 -28.79 18.51 -6.21
C HIS A 229 -29.50 17.86 -7.41
N HIS A 230 -29.75 16.55 -7.34
CA HIS A 230 -30.47 15.78 -8.34
C HIS A 230 -31.86 15.45 -7.80
N SER A 231 -32.68 16.46 -7.53
CA SER A 231 -33.93 16.36 -6.75
C SER A 231 -34.95 15.37 -7.33
N GLU A 232 -34.94 15.16 -8.64
CA GLU A 232 -35.81 14.17 -9.31
C GLU A 232 -35.32 12.71 -9.14
N LYS A 233 -34.14 12.51 -8.54
CA LYS A 233 -33.53 11.22 -8.22
C LYS A 233 -33.33 11.08 -6.72
N GLU A 234 -33.33 9.84 -6.25
CA GLU A 234 -33.05 9.53 -4.85
C GLU A 234 -31.57 9.77 -4.51
N PHE A 235 -31.28 10.11 -3.25
CA PHE A 235 -29.91 10.35 -2.77
C PHE A 235 -29.02 9.09 -2.85
N CYS A 236 -29.61 7.89 -2.85
CA CYS A 236 -28.85 6.65 -3.05
C CYS A 236 -28.19 6.58 -4.44
N SER A 237 -28.64 7.38 -5.42
CA SER A 237 -28.09 7.38 -6.78
C SER A 237 -26.62 7.80 -6.85
N TYR A 238 -26.14 8.69 -5.96
CA TYR A 238 -24.71 9.02 -5.88
C TYR A 238 -23.88 7.81 -5.44
N LEU A 239 -24.38 7.01 -4.49
CA LEU A 239 -23.72 5.79 -4.03
C LEU A 239 -23.77 4.70 -5.11
N GLN A 240 -24.91 4.50 -5.76
CA GLN A 240 -25.05 3.56 -6.88
C GLN A 240 -24.05 3.87 -8.01
N TYR A 241 -23.76 5.15 -8.26
CA TYR A 241 -22.75 5.54 -9.24
C TYR A 241 -21.33 5.17 -8.79
N LEU A 242 -20.99 5.31 -7.50
CA LEU A 242 -19.69 4.84 -6.98
C LEU A 242 -19.58 3.30 -7.03
N GLU A 243 -20.65 2.58 -6.74
CA GLU A 243 -20.71 1.12 -6.91
C GLU A 243 -20.50 0.72 -8.37
N TYR A 244 -21.15 1.43 -9.30
CA TYR A 244 -20.95 1.25 -10.73
C TYR A 244 -19.47 1.46 -11.12
N LEU A 245 -18.81 2.53 -10.66
CA LEU A 245 -17.38 2.72 -10.92
C LEU A 245 -16.55 1.59 -10.32
N SER A 246 -16.81 1.18 -9.09
CA SER A 246 -16.11 0.08 -8.42
C SER A 246 -16.21 -1.24 -9.19
N GLN A 247 -17.40 -1.57 -9.72
CA GLN A 247 -17.63 -2.77 -10.52
C GLN A 247 -16.99 -2.71 -11.92
N ASN A 248 -16.85 -1.51 -12.50
CA ASN A 248 -16.32 -1.31 -13.85
C ASN A 248 -14.82 -0.91 -13.86
N ARG A 249 -14.08 -1.25 -12.81
CA ARG A 249 -12.62 -1.09 -12.78
C ARG A 249 -11.91 -2.28 -13.43
N PRO A 250 -10.68 -2.12 -13.94
CA PRO A 250 -9.89 -3.25 -14.43
C PRO A 250 -9.78 -4.34 -13.36
N PRO A 251 -10.02 -5.62 -13.69
CA PRO A 251 -9.83 -6.71 -12.75
C PRO A 251 -8.34 -6.82 -12.36
N PRO A 252 -8.03 -7.27 -11.13
CA PRO A 252 -6.65 -7.43 -10.70
C PRO A 252 -5.94 -8.47 -11.57
N ASN A 253 -4.69 -8.19 -11.93
CA ASN A 253 -3.84 -9.15 -12.64
C ASN A 253 -3.32 -10.25 -11.68
N ALA A 254 -2.60 -11.25 -12.21
CA ALA A 254 -2.10 -12.37 -11.41
C ALA A 254 -1.19 -11.93 -10.24
N TYR A 255 -0.36 -10.90 -10.44
CA TYR A 255 0.49 -10.34 -9.39
C TYR A 255 -0.35 -9.61 -8.33
N GLU A 256 -1.29 -8.76 -8.73
CA GLU A 256 -2.18 -8.04 -7.81
C GLU A 256 -3.04 -9.03 -6.98
N LEU A 257 -3.45 -10.17 -7.55
CA LEU A 257 -4.15 -11.23 -6.82
C LEU A 257 -3.24 -11.95 -5.81
N PHE A 258 -1.99 -12.20 -6.17
CA PHE A 258 -1.01 -12.86 -5.31
C PHE A 258 -0.54 -11.96 -4.16
N ALA A 259 -0.28 -10.69 -4.45
CA ALA A 259 0.21 -9.70 -3.48
C ALA A 259 -0.89 -9.17 -2.54
N LYS A 260 -2.15 -9.55 -2.76
CA LYS A 260 -3.27 -9.09 -1.95
C LYS A 260 -3.11 -9.49 -0.48
N GLY A 261 -3.15 -8.51 0.41
CA GLY A 261 -2.88 -8.65 1.85
C GLY A 261 -1.44 -8.34 2.26
N TYR A 262 -0.53 -8.15 1.30
CA TYR A 262 0.87 -7.78 1.53
C TYR A 262 1.16 -6.31 1.18
N GLU A 263 0.15 -5.53 0.79
CA GLU A 263 0.30 -4.11 0.51
C GLU A 263 0.86 -3.36 1.74
N ASP A 264 2.04 -2.75 1.56
CA ASP A 264 2.80 -2.05 2.61
C ASP A 264 3.08 -2.89 3.88
N TYR A 265 3.05 -4.22 3.77
CA TYR A 265 3.38 -5.14 4.87
C TYR A 265 4.88 -5.38 4.95
N LEU A 266 5.53 -4.87 6.00
CA LEU A 266 6.97 -5.06 6.20
C LEU A 266 7.30 -6.51 6.55
N GLN A 267 8.23 -7.08 5.79
CA GLN A 267 8.76 -8.44 5.98
C GLN A 267 10.28 -8.36 6.09
N SER A 268 10.85 -9.21 6.94
CA SER A 268 12.30 -9.42 6.94
C SER A 268 12.70 -10.14 5.64
N PRO A 269 13.71 -9.65 4.90
CA PRO A 269 14.28 -10.39 3.78
C PRO A 269 14.73 -11.78 4.22
N LEU A 270 14.53 -12.78 3.36
CA LEU A 270 14.97 -14.14 3.64
C LEU A 270 16.51 -14.20 3.67
N GLN A 271 17.04 -15.18 4.40
CA GLN A 271 18.48 -15.46 4.49
C GLN A 271 18.75 -16.95 4.23
N PRO A 272 18.53 -17.46 3.00
CA PRO A 272 18.55 -18.90 2.72
C PRO A 272 19.91 -19.58 2.95
N LEU A 273 21.01 -18.81 2.92
CA LEU A 273 22.34 -19.33 3.25
C LEU A 273 22.46 -19.63 4.76
N MET A 274 22.06 -18.68 5.61
CA MET A 274 22.13 -18.79 7.05
C MET A 274 21.07 -19.76 7.59
N ASP A 275 19.84 -19.63 7.11
CA ASP A 275 18.68 -20.36 7.62
C ASP A 275 18.25 -21.48 6.68
N ASN A 276 17.65 -22.54 7.23
CA ASN A 276 17.03 -23.58 6.42
C ASN A 276 15.56 -23.21 6.19
N LEU A 277 15.23 -22.85 4.95
CA LEU A 277 13.86 -22.50 4.58
C LEU A 277 12.86 -23.63 4.84
N GLU A 278 11.64 -23.23 5.19
CA GLU A 278 10.52 -24.14 5.42
C GLU A 278 9.91 -24.62 4.10
N SER A 279 9.19 -25.76 4.16
CA SER A 279 8.56 -26.36 2.97
C SER A 279 7.59 -25.41 2.25
N GLN A 280 6.81 -24.63 3.01
CA GLN A 280 5.86 -23.68 2.44
C GLN A 280 6.54 -22.53 1.71
N THR A 281 7.73 -22.10 2.16
CA THR A 281 8.52 -21.05 1.49
C THR A 281 8.92 -21.50 0.08
N TYR A 282 9.42 -22.73 -0.06
CA TYR A 282 9.70 -23.31 -1.38
C TYR A 282 8.45 -23.43 -2.25
N GLU A 283 7.32 -23.85 -1.65
CA GLU A 283 6.05 -23.93 -2.38
C GLU A 283 5.59 -22.58 -2.94
N VAL A 284 5.84 -21.48 -2.21
CA VAL A 284 5.58 -20.13 -2.72
C VAL A 284 6.50 -19.79 -3.88
N PHE A 285 7.80 -20.10 -3.80
CA PHE A 285 8.73 -19.91 -4.92
C PHE A 285 8.34 -20.69 -6.17
N GLU A 286 7.80 -21.89 -5.99
CA GLU A 286 7.41 -22.78 -7.08
C GLU A 286 6.13 -22.34 -7.80
N LYS A 287 5.34 -21.45 -7.19
CA LYS A 287 4.12 -20.87 -7.79
C LYS A 287 4.40 -19.83 -8.88
N ASP A 288 5.65 -19.43 -9.10
CA ASP A 288 6.02 -18.54 -10.20
C ASP A 288 6.35 -19.35 -11.47
N PRO A 289 5.44 -19.44 -12.46
CA PRO A 289 5.70 -20.16 -13.69
C PRO A 289 6.68 -19.42 -14.62
N ILE A 290 6.75 -18.09 -14.53
CA ILE A 290 7.56 -17.27 -15.42
C ILE A 290 9.03 -17.49 -15.08
N LYS A 291 9.39 -17.45 -13.80
CA LYS A 291 10.76 -17.69 -13.32
C LYS A 291 11.37 -18.95 -13.92
N TYR A 292 10.75 -20.11 -13.72
CA TYR A 292 11.34 -21.37 -14.21
C TYR A 292 11.28 -21.53 -15.73
N SER A 293 10.33 -20.88 -16.42
CA SER A 293 10.31 -20.85 -17.89
C SER A 293 11.49 -20.06 -18.47
N GLN A 294 11.88 -18.96 -17.82
CA GLN A 294 13.02 -18.14 -18.21
C GLN A 294 14.34 -18.90 -17.99
N TYR A 295 14.50 -19.55 -16.83
CA TYR A 295 15.65 -20.45 -16.59
C TYR A 295 15.73 -21.59 -17.61
N GLN A 296 14.61 -22.25 -17.92
CA GLN A 296 14.58 -23.31 -18.94
C GLN A 296 15.05 -22.78 -20.31
N GLN A 297 14.58 -21.61 -20.72
CA GLN A 297 14.95 -21.01 -22.00
C GLN A 297 16.42 -20.58 -22.05
N ALA A 298 16.96 -20.09 -20.93
CA ALA A 298 18.38 -19.75 -20.80
C ALA A 298 19.27 -20.99 -20.94
N ILE A 299 18.92 -22.07 -20.24
CA ILE A 299 19.64 -23.36 -20.31
C ILE A 299 19.54 -23.94 -21.72
N TYR A 300 18.36 -23.93 -22.34
CA TYR A 300 18.14 -24.40 -23.71
C TYR A 300 19.08 -23.72 -24.72
N LYS A 301 19.13 -22.37 -24.69
CA LYS A 301 20.02 -21.60 -25.56
C LYS A 301 21.49 -21.91 -25.28
N CYS A 302 21.87 -22.02 -24.00
CA CYS A 302 23.24 -22.36 -23.62
C CYS A 302 23.67 -23.74 -24.13
N LEU A 303 22.78 -24.74 -24.08
CA LEU A 303 23.07 -26.09 -24.58
C LEU A 303 23.28 -26.11 -26.09
N LEU A 304 22.45 -25.39 -26.86
CA LEU A 304 22.62 -25.27 -28.31
C LEU A 304 23.91 -24.53 -28.70
N ASP A 305 24.25 -23.46 -27.98
CA ASP A 305 25.49 -22.71 -28.21
C ASP A 305 26.75 -23.54 -27.93
N ARG A 306 26.67 -24.49 -26.99
CA ARG A 306 27.83 -25.28 -26.53
C ARG A 306 28.01 -26.60 -27.27
N VAL A 307 26.92 -27.21 -27.75
CA VAL A 307 26.95 -28.52 -28.40
C VAL A 307 26.40 -28.42 -29.82
N PRO A 308 27.27 -28.42 -30.84
CA PRO A 308 26.82 -28.40 -32.23
C PRO A 308 26.09 -29.71 -32.59
N ASP A 309 25.30 -29.70 -33.67
CA ASP A 309 24.43 -30.83 -34.04
C ASP A 309 25.23 -32.12 -34.31
N GLU A 310 26.45 -32.02 -34.84
CA GLU A 310 27.33 -33.18 -35.08
C GLU A 310 27.78 -33.91 -33.80
N GLU A 311 27.74 -33.23 -32.64
CA GLU A 311 28.16 -33.78 -31.35
C GLU A 311 26.98 -34.14 -30.44
N LYS A 312 25.75 -34.04 -30.95
CA LYS A 312 24.50 -34.21 -30.19
C LYS A 312 24.47 -35.45 -29.29
N ASP A 313 24.91 -36.59 -29.83
CA ASP A 313 24.81 -37.89 -29.15
C ASP A 313 26.08 -38.28 -28.37
N THR A 314 27.20 -37.61 -28.62
CA THR A 314 28.52 -37.94 -28.05
C THR A 314 28.92 -36.98 -26.93
N ASN A 315 28.56 -35.70 -27.03
CA ASN A 315 28.94 -34.66 -26.08
C ASN A 315 27.89 -34.55 -24.96
N VAL A 316 28.28 -35.01 -23.75
CA VAL A 316 27.45 -34.93 -22.54
C VAL A 316 27.89 -33.73 -21.72
N GLN A 317 27.03 -32.73 -21.60
CA GLN A 317 27.31 -31.54 -20.80
C GLN A 317 27.07 -31.81 -19.31
N VAL A 318 28.02 -31.44 -18.47
CA VAL A 318 27.91 -31.53 -17.01
C VAL A 318 27.23 -30.26 -16.49
N LEU A 319 26.01 -30.39 -15.97
CA LEU A 319 25.21 -29.27 -15.46
C LEU A 319 25.02 -29.40 -13.94
N MET A 320 25.32 -28.33 -13.21
CA MET A 320 25.23 -28.32 -11.75
C MET A 320 24.22 -27.26 -11.31
N VAL A 321 23.17 -27.68 -10.61
CA VAL A 321 22.21 -26.79 -9.96
C VAL A 321 22.69 -26.54 -8.53
N LEU A 322 23.07 -25.31 -8.21
CA LEU A 322 23.59 -24.91 -6.91
C LEU A 322 22.51 -24.16 -6.11
N GLY A 323 22.09 -24.73 -4.97
CA GLY A 323 20.88 -24.32 -4.28
C GLY A 323 19.64 -24.92 -4.96
N ALA A 324 19.59 -26.25 -5.04
CA ALA A 324 18.55 -26.96 -5.79
C ALA A 324 17.14 -26.87 -5.16
N GLY A 325 17.02 -26.49 -3.88
CA GLY A 325 15.75 -26.41 -3.17
C GLY A 325 15.00 -27.74 -3.23
N ARG A 326 13.72 -27.71 -3.65
CA ARG A 326 12.92 -28.92 -3.91
C ARG A 326 12.96 -29.39 -5.37
N GLY A 327 13.90 -28.89 -6.17
CA GLY A 327 14.20 -29.38 -7.52
C GLY A 327 13.52 -28.71 -8.73
N PRO A 328 12.87 -27.52 -8.66
CA PRO A 328 12.23 -26.96 -9.84
C PRO A 328 13.23 -26.61 -10.96
N LEU A 329 14.46 -26.20 -10.63
CA LEU A 329 15.53 -25.93 -11.60
C LEU A 329 16.18 -27.22 -12.15
N VAL A 330 16.19 -28.30 -11.38
CA VAL A 330 16.58 -29.64 -11.88
C VAL A 330 15.61 -30.05 -12.99
N ASN A 331 14.30 -29.94 -12.71
CA ASN A 331 13.24 -30.20 -13.68
C ASN A 331 13.31 -29.27 -14.90
N ALA A 332 13.57 -27.97 -14.71
CA ALA A 332 13.75 -27.01 -15.80
C ALA A 332 14.94 -27.38 -16.70
N SER A 333 16.05 -27.82 -16.11
CA SER A 333 17.25 -28.27 -16.82
C SER A 333 16.99 -29.52 -17.67
N LEU A 334 16.29 -30.51 -17.12
CA LEU A 334 15.89 -31.73 -17.84
C LEU A 334 14.97 -31.42 -19.03
N ARG A 335 13.98 -30.51 -18.84
CA ARG A 335 13.11 -30.06 -19.93
C ARG A 335 13.89 -29.29 -21.00
N ALA A 336 14.80 -28.41 -20.61
CA ALA A 336 15.66 -27.66 -21.52
C ALA A 336 16.52 -28.60 -22.37
N ALA A 337 17.13 -29.62 -21.77
CA ALA A 337 17.93 -30.60 -22.50
C ALA A 337 17.10 -31.45 -23.47
N LYS A 338 15.90 -31.88 -23.07
CA LYS A 338 14.96 -32.56 -23.98
C LYS A 338 14.54 -31.65 -25.14
N GLN A 339 14.24 -30.39 -24.87
CA GLN A 339 13.87 -29.40 -25.90
C GLN A 339 15.03 -29.07 -26.85
N ALA A 340 16.26 -28.99 -26.33
CA ALA A 340 17.48 -28.79 -27.11
C ALA A 340 17.92 -30.05 -27.85
N ASP A 341 17.35 -31.20 -27.50
CA ASP A 341 17.78 -32.52 -27.98
C ASP A 341 19.29 -32.71 -27.73
N ARG A 342 19.75 -32.43 -26.51
CA ARG A 342 21.15 -32.52 -26.06
C ARG A 342 21.29 -33.36 -24.79
N ARG A 343 22.43 -34.05 -24.65
CA ARG A 343 22.71 -34.90 -23.49
C ARG A 343 23.28 -34.09 -22.33
N ILE A 344 22.72 -34.29 -21.14
CA ILE A 344 23.21 -33.69 -19.89
C ILE A 344 23.40 -34.74 -18.79
N LYS A 345 24.40 -34.51 -17.95
CA LYS A 345 24.60 -35.15 -16.64
C LYS A 345 24.39 -34.09 -15.55
N LEU A 346 23.52 -34.37 -14.58
CA LEU A 346 23.05 -33.37 -13.62
C LEU A 346 23.54 -33.63 -12.19
N TYR A 347 23.99 -32.57 -11.52
CA TYR A 347 24.19 -32.54 -10.07
C TYR A 347 23.23 -31.55 -9.44
N ALA A 348 22.53 -31.96 -8.38
CA ALA A 348 21.63 -31.11 -7.60
C ALA A 348 22.25 -30.90 -6.21
N VAL A 349 22.93 -29.77 -6.02
CA VAL A 349 23.63 -29.42 -4.77
C VAL A 349 22.71 -28.59 -3.89
N GLU A 350 22.46 -29.06 -2.66
CA GLU A 350 21.62 -28.39 -1.68
C GLU A 350 22.20 -28.57 -0.28
N LYS A 351 22.24 -27.49 0.51
CA LYS A 351 22.77 -27.50 1.88
C LYS A 351 21.69 -27.76 2.93
N ASN A 352 20.43 -27.42 2.64
CA ASN A 352 19.30 -27.62 3.55
C ASN A 352 18.92 -29.10 3.58
N PRO A 353 19.19 -29.83 4.68
CA PRO A 353 18.97 -31.27 4.74
C PRO A 353 17.49 -31.65 4.60
N ASN A 354 16.56 -30.75 4.93
CA ASN A 354 15.12 -31.01 4.77
C ASN A 354 14.69 -30.99 3.30
N ALA A 355 15.27 -30.09 2.51
CA ALA A 355 15.02 -30.02 1.07
C ALA A 355 15.69 -31.20 0.35
N VAL A 356 16.87 -31.63 0.81
CA VAL A 356 17.56 -32.83 0.33
C VAL A 356 16.66 -34.08 0.42
N VAL A 357 15.89 -34.26 1.50
CA VAL A 357 14.92 -35.37 1.58
C VAL A 357 13.96 -35.35 0.39
N THR A 358 13.47 -34.17 -0.01
CA THR A 358 12.58 -34.05 -1.17
C THR A 358 13.31 -34.40 -2.47
N LEU A 359 14.55 -33.91 -2.63
CA LEU A 359 15.37 -34.19 -3.80
C LEU A 359 15.71 -35.68 -3.94
N GLU A 360 16.06 -36.37 -2.87
CA GLU A 360 16.39 -37.80 -2.88
C GLU A 360 15.17 -38.66 -3.22
N ASN A 361 13.98 -38.32 -2.72
CA ASN A 361 12.75 -39.01 -3.11
C ASN A 361 12.44 -38.80 -4.61
N TRP A 362 12.54 -37.56 -5.11
CA TRP A 362 12.41 -37.27 -6.55
C TRP A 362 13.46 -38.00 -7.40
N GLN A 363 14.68 -38.11 -6.90
CA GLN A 363 15.75 -38.82 -7.58
C GLN A 363 15.45 -40.32 -7.69
N PHE A 364 14.93 -40.92 -6.63
CA PHE A 364 14.57 -42.34 -6.61
C PHE A 364 13.34 -42.64 -7.48
N GLU A 365 12.29 -41.82 -7.37
CA GLU A 365 11.00 -42.06 -8.02
C GLU A 365 11.00 -41.67 -9.52
N GLU A 366 11.64 -40.56 -9.88
CA GLU A 366 11.44 -39.92 -11.19
C GLU A 366 12.74 -39.70 -11.98
N TRP A 367 13.77 -39.07 -11.39
CA TRP A 367 14.95 -38.63 -12.16
C TRP A 367 15.97 -39.75 -12.43
N GLY A 368 16.04 -40.75 -11.55
CA GLY A 368 16.97 -41.87 -11.64
C GLY A 368 18.44 -41.44 -11.64
N SER A 369 19.27 -42.20 -12.37
CA SER A 369 20.72 -42.02 -12.39
C SER A 369 21.20 -40.78 -13.17
N GLN A 370 20.31 -40.09 -13.89
CA GLN A 370 20.68 -38.88 -14.62
C GLN A 370 21.00 -37.71 -13.67
N VAL A 371 20.39 -37.70 -12.48
CA VAL A 371 20.58 -36.68 -11.44
C VAL A 371 21.29 -37.28 -10.24
N THR A 372 22.40 -36.67 -9.84
CA THR A 372 23.10 -36.97 -8.58
C THR A 372 22.76 -35.88 -7.55
N VAL A 373 22.05 -36.24 -6.48
CA VAL A 373 21.77 -35.31 -5.37
C VAL A 373 22.99 -35.22 -4.47
N VAL A 374 23.36 -34.01 -4.07
CA VAL A 374 24.52 -33.72 -3.22
C VAL A 374 24.08 -32.87 -2.04
N SER A 375 24.10 -33.45 -0.84
CA SER A 375 23.83 -32.75 0.42
C SER A 375 25.10 -32.05 0.90
N SER A 376 25.32 -30.81 0.45
CA SER A 376 26.52 -30.03 0.77
C SER A 376 26.30 -28.54 0.57
N ASP A 377 27.06 -27.73 1.31
CA ASP A 377 27.33 -26.35 0.91
C ASP A 377 28.17 -26.36 -0.38
N MET A 378 27.79 -25.55 -1.37
CA MET A 378 28.49 -25.47 -2.65
C MET A 378 29.92 -24.94 -2.51
N ARG A 379 30.21 -24.17 -1.45
CA ARG A 379 31.53 -23.57 -1.20
C ARG A 379 32.55 -24.60 -0.69
N GLU A 380 32.06 -25.67 -0.07
CA GLU A 380 32.87 -26.73 0.54
C GLU A 380 32.89 -28.03 -0.29
N TRP A 381 31.97 -28.15 -1.27
CA TRP A 381 31.81 -29.38 -2.02
C TRP A 381 33.01 -29.68 -2.93
N VAL A 382 33.65 -30.82 -2.71
CA VAL A 382 34.69 -31.34 -3.60
C VAL A 382 34.03 -32.08 -4.77
N ALA A 383 33.76 -31.34 -5.85
CA ALA A 383 33.11 -31.88 -7.04
C ALA A 383 33.96 -32.99 -7.70
N PRO A 384 33.38 -34.16 -8.04
CA PRO A 384 34.12 -35.27 -8.66
C PRO A 384 34.51 -34.99 -10.13
N GLU A 385 33.88 -33.99 -10.75
CA GLU A 385 34.16 -33.54 -12.12
C GLU A 385 33.79 -32.06 -12.26
N LYS A 386 34.32 -31.37 -13.28
CA LYS A 386 34.03 -29.95 -13.50
C LYS A 386 32.76 -29.73 -14.32
N ALA A 387 32.02 -28.66 -14.00
CA ALA A 387 30.81 -28.25 -14.70
C ALA A 387 31.09 -27.57 -16.05
N ASP A 388 30.23 -27.85 -17.03
CA ASP A 388 30.06 -27.05 -18.24
C ASP A 388 29.14 -25.84 -18.00
N ILE A 389 28.12 -26.03 -17.17
CA ILE A 389 27.10 -25.02 -16.84
C ILE A 389 26.80 -25.12 -15.34
N ILE A 390 26.85 -23.98 -14.65
CA ILE A 390 26.29 -23.82 -13.31
C ILE A 390 24.99 -23.02 -13.43
N VAL A 391 23.94 -23.50 -12.78
CA VAL A 391 22.63 -22.85 -12.67
C VAL A 391 22.33 -22.63 -11.19
N SER A 392 21.96 -21.42 -10.82
CA SER A 392 21.62 -21.06 -9.44
C SER A 392 20.55 -19.99 -9.41
N GLU A 393 19.67 -20.04 -8.42
CA GLU A 393 18.70 -18.98 -8.11
C GLU A 393 18.86 -18.67 -6.62
N LEU A 394 19.75 -17.72 -6.34
CA LEU A 394 20.19 -17.30 -5.00
C LEU A 394 20.01 -15.78 -4.84
N LEU A 395 19.08 -15.21 -5.60
CA LEU A 395 18.90 -13.77 -5.69
C LEU A 395 17.83 -13.33 -4.70
N GLY A 396 18.18 -12.36 -3.87
CA GLY A 396 17.17 -11.65 -3.07
C GLY A 396 16.51 -10.53 -3.88
N SER A 397 15.56 -9.83 -3.26
CA SER A 397 14.88 -8.67 -3.87
C SER A 397 15.83 -7.52 -4.23
N PHE A 398 17.05 -7.52 -3.70
CA PHE A 398 18.13 -6.60 -4.02
C PHE A 398 19.34 -7.33 -4.62
N ALA A 399 19.09 -8.38 -5.40
CA ALA A 399 20.06 -9.25 -6.05
C ALA A 399 21.04 -9.94 -5.07
N ASP A 400 22.07 -9.26 -4.60
CA ASP A 400 23.16 -9.83 -3.79
C ASP A 400 22.83 -10.00 -2.30
N ASN A 401 21.69 -9.51 -1.83
CA ASN A 401 21.33 -9.52 -0.41
C ASN A 401 21.04 -10.92 0.19
N GLU A 402 21.09 -11.97 -0.63
CA GLU A 402 21.08 -13.40 -0.23
C GLU A 402 22.45 -14.08 -0.38
N LEU A 403 23.51 -13.30 -0.58
CA LEU A 403 24.92 -13.73 -0.66
C LEU A 403 25.22 -14.63 -1.86
N SER A 404 24.53 -14.41 -2.98
CA SER A 404 24.82 -15.04 -4.28
C SER A 404 26.29 -14.90 -4.69
N PRO A 405 26.93 -13.70 -4.60
CA PRO A 405 28.33 -13.54 -4.98
C PRO A 405 29.26 -14.47 -4.19
N GLU A 406 29.15 -14.49 -2.86
CA GLU A 406 30.01 -15.31 -2.00
C GLU A 406 29.78 -16.82 -2.21
N CYS A 407 28.55 -17.22 -2.50
CA CYS A 407 28.21 -18.61 -2.82
C CYS A 407 28.87 -19.04 -4.14
N LEU A 408 28.72 -18.22 -5.19
CA LEU A 408 29.19 -18.55 -6.53
C LEU A 408 30.71 -18.40 -6.67
N ASP A 409 31.34 -17.47 -5.95
CA ASP A 409 32.79 -17.36 -5.83
C ASP A 409 33.39 -18.65 -5.25
N GLY A 410 32.75 -19.19 -4.20
CA GLY A 410 33.17 -20.47 -3.61
C GLY A 410 32.99 -21.65 -4.56
N ALA A 411 31.97 -21.62 -5.43
CA ALA A 411 31.69 -22.66 -6.41
C ALA A 411 32.54 -22.57 -7.69
N GLN A 412 33.18 -21.43 -7.97
CA GLN A 412 33.84 -21.16 -9.26
C GLN A 412 34.96 -22.17 -9.59
N HIS A 413 35.64 -22.73 -8.58
CA HIS A 413 36.80 -23.57 -8.79
C HIS A 413 36.50 -24.91 -9.52
N PHE A 414 35.26 -25.40 -9.44
CA PHE A 414 34.80 -26.59 -10.16
C PHE A 414 34.09 -26.28 -11.49
N LEU A 415 34.15 -25.04 -11.97
CA LEU A 415 33.73 -24.66 -13.33
C LEU A 415 34.90 -24.85 -14.33
N LYS A 416 34.65 -25.31 -15.56
CA LYS A 416 35.69 -25.36 -16.62
C LYS A 416 35.99 -23.95 -17.15
N GLY A 417 37.21 -23.72 -17.66
CA GLY A 417 37.67 -22.39 -18.10
C GLY A 417 36.94 -21.80 -19.32
N ALA A 418 36.25 -22.61 -20.11
CA ALA A 418 35.42 -22.19 -21.25
C ALA A 418 33.90 -22.31 -20.98
N SER A 419 33.52 -22.44 -19.71
CA SER A 419 32.13 -22.60 -19.29
C SER A 419 31.39 -21.26 -19.18
N ARG A 420 30.05 -21.31 -19.18
CA ARG A 420 29.19 -20.15 -18.93
C ARG A 420 28.48 -20.29 -17.59
N LEU A 421 28.36 -19.19 -16.86
CA LEU A 421 27.51 -19.07 -15.69
C LEU A 421 26.12 -18.65 -16.16
N ALA A 422 25.10 -19.46 -15.87
CA ALA A 422 23.71 -19.09 -16.14
C ALA A 422 23.09 -18.56 -14.84
N CYS A 423 23.33 -17.27 -14.56
CA CYS A 423 22.52 -16.49 -13.63
C CYS A 423 21.58 -15.64 -14.48
N THR A 424 20.27 -15.88 -14.39
CA THR A 424 19.29 -15.10 -15.12
C THR A 424 18.26 -14.56 -14.14
N GLU A 425 18.07 -13.23 -14.15
CA GLU A 425 16.74 -12.64 -13.96
C GLU A 425 15.98 -12.65 -15.29
#